data_AF-A0A1B7ME49-F1
#
_entry.id   AF-A0A1B7ME49-F1
#
_cell.length_a   1.000
_cell.length_b   1.000
_cell.length_c   1.000
_cell.angle_alpha   90.00
_cell.angle_beta   90.00
_cell.angle_gamma   90.00
#
_symmetry.space_group_name_H-M   'P 1'
#
loop_
_entity.id
_entity.type
_entity.pdbx_description
1 polymer ?
#
loop_
_entity_poly.entity_id
_entity_poly.type
_entity_poly.pdbx_seq_one_letter_code
_entity_poly.pdbx_strand_id
1 'polypeptide(L)'
;RPCDETGQFLEDGAPPTPPPSKSPDDWTPYRNRVEFETAEFLYTRNQMSAGDINTLLDFWAATLLKSGDKPPFADCRDLYKTIDSMPIGDVKWQSFSVQYTGEKPECNTPPWMVQSYDIWYRDPHEVIRNMLANPDYATEMDYLPYREYSTNNNERQWQDFMSGDWAWNQADIISEDPDTLGSMFVPVVLGSDKTTVSVATGANDYYPLYALIGNVRNNVRRAHRDAVAIIGFLAMPKSKWHTPAATASR
;
A
#
# COMPACT_ATOMS: atom_id res chain seq x y z
N ARG A 1 14.45 -24.65 -2.38
CA ARG A 1 13.47 -25.75 -2.27
C ARG A 1 12.29 -25.19 -1.50
N PRO A 2 11.05 -25.31 -1.98
CA PRO A 2 9.90 -24.73 -1.30
C PRO A 2 9.63 -25.46 0.02
N CYS A 3 9.06 -24.74 0.99
CA CYS A 3 8.62 -25.27 2.28
C CYS A 3 7.19 -24.81 2.58
N ASP A 4 6.52 -25.49 3.50
CA ASP A 4 5.22 -25.06 4.01
C ASP A 4 5.34 -23.94 5.05
N GLU A 5 4.19 -23.52 5.61
CA GLU A 5 4.08 -22.47 6.64
C GLU A 5 4.82 -22.79 7.96
N THR A 6 5.20 -24.06 8.17
CA THR A 6 5.96 -24.52 9.34
C THR A 6 7.46 -24.66 9.07
N GLY A 7 7.89 -24.35 7.84
CA GLY A 7 9.28 -24.49 7.41
C GLY A 7 9.66 -25.91 6.98
N GLN A 8 8.69 -26.83 6.86
CA GLN A 8 8.98 -28.19 6.39
C GLN A 8 9.12 -28.19 4.86
N PHE A 9 10.23 -28.70 4.35
CA PHE A 9 10.46 -28.78 2.89
C PHE A 9 9.40 -29.65 2.20
N LEU A 10 8.87 -29.14 1.09
CA LEU A 10 7.96 -29.87 0.22
C LEU A 10 8.73 -30.88 -0.67
N GLU A 11 8.00 -31.87 -1.18
CA GLU A 11 8.53 -32.78 -2.19
C GLU A 11 8.94 -32.04 -3.47
N ASP A 12 9.94 -32.56 -4.18
CA ASP A 12 10.43 -31.93 -5.39
C ASP A 12 9.33 -31.91 -6.47
N GLY A 13 8.99 -30.71 -6.94
CA GLY A 13 7.93 -30.51 -7.94
C GLY A 13 6.52 -30.38 -7.38
N ALA A 14 6.34 -30.28 -6.07
CA ALA A 14 5.03 -29.99 -5.47
C ALA A 14 4.42 -28.70 -6.06
N PRO A 15 3.16 -28.72 -6.55
CA PRO A 15 2.52 -27.53 -7.06
C PRO A 15 2.25 -26.53 -5.92
N PRO A 16 2.27 -25.21 -6.19
CA PRO A 16 1.89 -24.21 -5.19
C PRO A 16 0.44 -24.45 -4.75
N THR A 17 0.17 -24.23 -3.46
CA THR A 17 -1.19 -24.31 -2.93
C THR A 17 -2.07 -23.30 -3.68
N PRO A 18 -3.12 -23.76 -4.38
CA PRO A 18 -3.99 -22.83 -5.08
C PRO A 18 -4.67 -21.91 -4.07
N PRO A 19 -4.86 -20.62 -4.40
CA PRO A 19 -5.65 -19.75 -3.55
C PRO A 19 -7.06 -20.36 -3.36
N PRO A 20 -7.69 -20.15 -2.20
CA PRO A 20 -9.02 -20.67 -1.95
C PRO A 20 -9.97 -20.20 -3.06
N SER A 21 -10.72 -21.16 -3.64
CA SER A 21 -11.64 -20.86 -4.74
C SER A 21 -12.72 -19.90 -4.25
N LYS A 22 -12.80 -18.71 -4.83
CA LYS A 22 -13.94 -17.81 -4.63
C LYS A 22 -15.11 -18.27 -5.50
N SER A 23 -16.31 -18.27 -4.93
CA SER A 23 -17.52 -18.52 -5.71
C SER A 23 -17.67 -17.41 -6.77
N PRO A 24 -18.15 -17.71 -8.00
CA PRO A 24 -18.49 -16.68 -8.98
C PRO A 24 -19.52 -15.65 -8.46
N ASP A 25 -20.30 -16.03 -7.44
CA ASP A 25 -21.29 -15.20 -6.76
C ASP A 25 -20.79 -14.65 -5.41
N ASP A 26 -19.50 -14.73 -5.12
CA ASP A 26 -18.90 -14.13 -3.93
C ASP A 26 -18.71 -12.62 -4.15
N TRP A 27 -19.70 -11.86 -3.68
CA TRP A 27 -19.68 -10.40 -3.70
C TRP A 27 -19.13 -9.81 -2.40
N THR A 28 -18.60 -10.61 -1.47
CA THR A 28 -18.17 -10.17 -0.13
C THR A 28 -17.24 -8.94 -0.23
N PRO A 29 -17.54 -7.84 0.50
CA PRO A 29 -18.50 -7.71 1.60
C PRO A 29 -19.93 -7.32 1.17
N TYR A 30 -20.15 -7.09 -0.12
CA TYR A 30 -21.44 -6.70 -0.67
C TYR A 30 -22.40 -7.89 -0.71
N ARG A 31 -23.70 -7.63 -0.58
CA ARG A 31 -24.71 -8.71 -0.60
C ARG A 31 -24.89 -9.32 -1.99
N ASN A 32 -24.62 -8.55 -3.03
CA ASN A 32 -24.81 -8.94 -4.43
C ASN A 32 -24.09 -7.97 -5.39
N ARG A 33 -24.14 -8.32 -6.68
CA ARG A 33 -23.63 -7.51 -7.80
C ARG A 33 -24.13 -6.06 -7.81
N VAL A 34 -25.42 -5.84 -7.56
CA VAL A 34 -26.03 -4.50 -7.65
C VAL A 34 -25.44 -3.58 -6.58
N GLU A 35 -25.24 -4.11 -5.38
CA GLU A 35 -24.62 -3.37 -4.28
C GLU A 35 -23.15 -3.03 -4.59
N PHE A 36 -22.37 -3.98 -5.13
CA PHE A 36 -21.00 -3.73 -5.60
C PHE A 36 -20.95 -2.63 -6.68
N GLU A 37 -21.74 -2.78 -7.76
CA GLU A 37 -21.74 -1.82 -8.87
C GLU A 37 -22.23 -0.43 -8.43
N THR A 38 -23.15 -0.37 -7.45
CA THR A 38 -23.60 0.89 -6.87
C THR A 38 -22.46 1.58 -6.10
N ALA A 39 -21.72 0.83 -5.27
CA ALA A 39 -20.57 1.38 -4.56
C ALA A 39 -19.47 1.84 -5.52
N GLU A 40 -19.11 1.02 -6.49
CA GLU A 40 -18.13 1.38 -7.53
C GLU A 40 -18.55 2.66 -8.25
N PHE A 41 -19.78 2.73 -8.75
CA PHE A 41 -20.24 3.89 -9.49
C PHE A 41 -20.26 5.17 -8.64
N LEU A 42 -20.82 5.12 -7.43
CA LEU A 42 -20.95 6.29 -6.58
C LEU A 42 -19.60 6.79 -6.04
N TYR A 43 -18.72 5.86 -5.66
CA TYR A 43 -17.45 6.17 -5.00
C TYR A 43 -16.33 6.50 -5.99
N THR A 44 -16.11 5.67 -7.02
CA THR A 44 -14.93 5.83 -7.90
C THR A 44 -15.24 6.64 -9.17
N ARG A 45 -16.40 6.41 -9.80
CA ARG A 45 -16.73 7.00 -11.10
C ARG A 45 -17.40 8.36 -10.99
N ASN A 46 -18.39 8.47 -10.12
CA ASN A 46 -19.15 9.70 -9.90
C ASN A 46 -18.49 10.59 -8.84
N GLN A 47 -17.87 9.98 -7.81
CA GLN A 47 -17.34 10.68 -6.63
C GLN A 47 -18.42 11.54 -5.96
N MET A 48 -19.61 10.94 -5.82
CA MET A 48 -20.81 11.63 -5.35
C MET A 48 -20.64 12.07 -3.88
N SER A 49 -21.13 13.27 -3.54
CA SER A 49 -21.05 13.78 -2.18
C SER A 49 -21.89 12.93 -1.22
N ALA A 50 -21.50 12.85 0.06
CA ALA A 50 -22.24 12.10 1.07
C ALA A 50 -23.73 12.53 1.19
N GLY A 51 -24.03 13.81 0.96
CA GLY A 51 -25.39 14.35 0.95
C GLY A 51 -26.21 13.89 -0.26
N ASP A 52 -25.58 13.88 -1.44
CA ASP A 52 -26.22 13.41 -2.67
C ASP A 52 -26.44 11.90 -2.65
N ILE A 53 -25.50 11.13 -2.08
CA ILE A 53 -25.66 9.68 -1.86
C ILE A 53 -26.89 9.42 -0.98
N ASN A 54 -27.02 10.13 0.15
CA ASN A 54 -28.20 9.98 1.01
C ASN A 54 -29.49 10.30 0.26
N THR A 55 -29.50 11.39 -0.51
CA THR A 55 -30.67 11.80 -1.30
C THR A 55 -31.07 10.72 -2.31
N LEU A 56 -30.09 10.13 -3.00
CA LEU A 56 -30.34 9.05 -3.95
C LEU A 56 -30.87 7.78 -3.27
N LEU A 57 -30.28 7.39 -2.14
CA LEU A 57 -30.73 6.22 -1.37
C LEU A 57 -32.13 6.41 -0.80
N ASP A 58 -32.49 7.63 -0.39
CA ASP A 58 -33.84 7.99 0.04
C ASP A 58 -34.86 7.85 -1.10
N PHE A 59 -34.52 8.29 -2.31
CA PHE A 59 -35.38 8.10 -3.49
C PHE A 59 -35.56 6.61 -3.80
N TRP A 60 -34.50 5.82 -3.74
CA TRP A 60 -34.60 4.38 -3.93
C TRP A 60 -35.47 3.72 -2.87
N ALA A 61 -35.25 4.03 -1.59
CA ALA A 61 -36.07 3.53 -0.48
C ALA A 61 -37.55 3.87 -0.70
N ALA A 62 -37.86 5.10 -1.11
CA ALA A 62 -39.23 5.52 -1.40
C ALA A 62 -39.90 4.69 -2.52
N THR A 63 -39.14 4.33 -3.57
CA THR A 63 -39.67 3.48 -4.64
C THR A 63 -39.85 2.02 -4.23
N LEU A 64 -38.96 1.49 -3.39
CA LEU A 64 -38.93 0.08 -2.96
C LEU A 64 -39.89 -0.21 -1.79
N LEU A 65 -40.38 0.81 -1.09
CA LEU A 65 -41.43 0.67 -0.07
C LEU A 65 -42.64 -0.13 -0.54
N LYS A 66 -42.98 -0.06 -1.84
CA LYS A 66 -44.13 -0.77 -2.43
C LYS A 66 -43.94 -2.27 -2.52
N SER A 67 -42.70 -2.75 -2.70
CA SER A 67 -42.36 -4.17 -2.78
C SER A 67 -41.87 -4.74 -1.45
N GLY A 68 -41.61 -3.89 -0.45
CA GLY A 68 -41.02 -4.29 0.82
C GLY A 68 -39.51 -4.57 0.74
N ASP A 69 -38.90 -4.22 -0.39
CA ASP A 69 -37.46 -4.37 -0.61
C ASP A 69 -36.67 -3.22 0.03
N LYS A 70 -35.34 -3.39 0.05
CA LYS A 70 -34.40 -2.41 0.62
C LYS A 70 -33.48 -1.85 -0.45
N PRO A 71 -33.06 -0.58 -0.32
CA PRO A 71 -32.02 -0.02 -1.18
C PRO A 71 -30.69 -0.81 -1.04
N PRO A 72 -29.76 -0.61 -1.98
CA PRO A 72 -28.42 -1.23 -1.93
C PRO A 72 -27.67 -0.91 -0.63
N PHE A 73 -27.83 0.30 -0.10
CA PHE A 73 -27.27 0.75 1.17
C PHE A 73 -28.32 1.54 1.95
N ALA A 74 -28.24 1.53 3.29
CA ALA A 74 -29.15 2.30 4.13
C ALA A 74 -28.91 3.81 4.02
N ASP A 75 -27.65 4.23 3.99
CA ASP A 75 -27.19 5.61 3.87
C ASP A 75 -25.73 5.63 3.37
N CYS A 76 -25.14 6.83 3.25
CA CYS A 76 -23.75 6.97 2.85
C CYS A 76 -22.76 6.34 3.86
N ARG A 77 -23.12 6.25 5.15
CA ARG A 77 -22.25 5.65 6.17
C ARG A 77 -22.20 4.13 6.00
N ASP A 78 -23.33 3.50 5.70
CA ASP A 78 -23.44 2.08 5.38
C ASP A 78 -22.63 1.74 4.12
N LEU A 79 -22.72 2.58 3.09
CA LEU A 79 -21.89 2.47 1.88
C LEU A 79 -20.40 2.55 2.21
N TYR A 80 -19.94 3.60 2.90
CA TYR A 80 -18.51 3.75 3.22
C TYR A 80 -18.01 2.64 4.13
N LYS A 81 -18.79 2.26 5.14
CA LYS A 81 -18.46 1.15 6.04
C LYS A 81 -18.31 -0.17 5.28
N THR A 82 -19.16 -0.41 4.28
CA THR A 82 -19.08 -1.62 3.45
C THR A 82 -17.82 -1.61 2.60
N ILE A 83 -17.49 -0.48 1.95
CA ILE A 83 -16.22 -0.29 1.22
C ILE A 83 -15.02 -0.54 2.15
N ASP A 84 -15.02 0.08 3.32
CA ASP A 84 -13.94 -0.05 4.33
C ASP A 84 -13.83 -1.46 4.93
N SER A 85 -14.87 -2.29 4.76
CA SER A 85 -14.90 -3.69 5.22
C SER A 85 -14.41 -4.69 4.19
N MET A 86 -14.05 -4.25 2.97
CA MET A 86 -13.59 -5.13 1.91
C MET A 86 -12.42 -6.00 2.38
N PRO A 87 -12.56 -7.34 2.34
CA PRO A 87 -11.47 -8.24 2.70
C PRO A 87 -10.44 -8.38 1.57
N ILE A 88 -10.75 -7.83 0.40
CA ILE A 88 -9.91 -7.91 -0.79
C ILE A 88 -8.91 -6.76 -0.76
N GLY A 89 -7.66 -7.10 -0.42
CA GLY A 89 -6.47 -6.41 -0.90
C GLY A 89 -6.01 -5.17 -0.13
N ASP A 90 -6.78 -4.63 0.82
CA ASP A 90 -6.32 -3.44 1.56
C ASP A 90 -5.99 -3.70 3.02
N VAL A 91 -4.80 -3.26 3.41
CA VAL A 91 -4.34 -3.23 4.78
C VAL A 91 -4.94 -1.97 5.41
N LYS A 92 -5.68 -2.11 6.52
CA LYS A 92 -6.39 -0.98 7.12
C LYS A 92 -5.45 0.17 7.46
N TRP A 93 -5.88 1.38 7.11
CA TRP A 93 -5.25 2.60 7.59
C TRP A 93 -5.44 2.74 9.10
N GLN A 94 -4.34 3.08 9.76
CA GLN A 94 -4.24 3.38 11.17
C GLN A 94 -3.64 4.78 11.31
N SER A 95 -3.81 5.41 12.46
CA SER A 95 -3.18 6.68 12.75
C SER A 95 -2.69 6.79 14.18
N PHE A 96 -1.67 7.62 14.35
CA PHE A 96 -1.18 8.06 15.65
C PHE A 96 -0.72 9.51 15.54
N SER A 97 -0.82 10.25 16.63
CA SER A 97 -0.40 11.64 16.68
C SER A 97 1.03 11.73 17.23
N VAL A 98 1.88 12.53 16.58
CA VAL A 98 3.23 12.86 17.05
C VAL A 98 3.34 14.35 17.36
N GLN A 99 4.24 14.69 18.28
CA GLN A 99 4.58 16.08 18.62
C GLN A 99 6.09 16.21 18.69
N TYR A 100 6.63 17.38 18.37
CA TYR A 100 8.04 17.68 18.56
C TYR A 100 8.43 17.62 20.05
N THR A 101 9.42 16.79 20.36
CA THR A 101 9.91 16.51 21.72
C THR A 101 11.28 17.12 22.03
N GLY A 102 11.92 17.79 21.07
CA GLY A 102 13.22 18.43 21.27
C GLY A 102 13.16 19.74 22.07
N GLU A 103 14.32 20.37 22.25
CA GLU A 103 14.42 21.67 22.94
C GLU A 103 13.59 22.74 22.22
N LYS A 104 12.88 23.55 23.01
CA LYS A 104 11.99 24.61 22.54
C LYS A 104 12.57 25.97 22.96
N PRO A 105 12.50 27.00 22.11
CA PRO A 105 12.88 28.36 22.49
C PRO A 105 12.08 28.83 23.70
N GLU A 106 12.73 29.50 24.64
CA GLU A 106 12.10 30.06 25.85
C GLU A 106 11.04 31.14 25.53
N CYS A 107 11.20 31.83 24.40
CA CYS A 107 10.26 32.83 23.90
C CYS A 107 9.99 32.60 22.41
N ASN A 108 8.76 32.91 21.97
CA ASN A 108 8.32 32.78 20.58
C ASN A 108 8.46 31.36 20.00
N THR A 109 8.08 30.33 20.77
CA THR A 109 8.07 28.94 20.28
C THR A 109 7.20 28.83 19.02
N PRO A 110 7.76 28.37 17.88
CA PRO A 110 6.99 28.22 16.66
C PRO A 110 5.80 27.26 16.84
N PRO A 111 4.63 27.52 16.21
CA PRO A 111 3.45 26.66 16.34
C PRO A 111 3.74 25.19 16.01
N TRP A 112 4.66 24.94 15.07
CA TRP A 112 5.00 23.58 14.66
C TRP A 112 5.69 22.75 15.75
N MET A 113 6.33 23.38 16.74
CA MET A 113 6.96 22.70 17.87
C MET A 113 5.97 22.33 18.99
N VAL A 114 4.73 22.81 18.90
CA VAL A 114 3.68 22.64 19.93
C VAL A 114 2.46 21.92 19.37
N GLN A 115 2.21 22.01 18.06
CA GLN A 115 1.12 21.30 17.40
C GLN A 115 1.36 19.77 17.39
N SER A 116 0.27 19.01 17.50
CA SER A 116 0.26 17.57 17.24
C SER A 116 -0.05 17.29 15.77
N TYR A 117 0.62 16.30 15.21
CA TYR A 117 0.53 15.92 13.81
C TYR A 117 0.08 14.47 13.70
N ASP A 118 -1.01 14.23 12.99
CA ASP A 118 -1.48 12.89 12.72
C ASP A 118 -0.66 12.27 11.58
N ILE A 119 -0.08 11.10 11.87
CA ILE A 119 0.54 10.23 10.88
C ILE A 119 -0.46 9.13 10.57
N TRP A 120 -0.75 8.94 9.29
CA TRP A 120 -1.57 7.85 8.80
C TRP A 120 -0.66 6.78 8.19
N TYR A 121 -0.90 5.51 8.48
CA TYR A 121 -0.08 4.41 7.98
C TYR A 121 -0.89 3.12 7.82
N ARG A 122 -0.36 2.21 7.00
CA ARG A 122 -0.79 0.81 6.91
C ARG A 122 0.31 -0.05 7.53
N ASP A 123 -0.04 -1.18 8.14
CA ASP A 123 0.97 -2.13 8.64
C ASP A 123 1.87 -2.59 7.48
N PRO A 124 3.17 -2.20 7.46
CA PRO A 124 4.05 -2.53 6.35
C PRO A 124 4.21 -4.04 6.16
N HIS A 125 4.13 -4.81 7.24
CA HIS A 125 4.27 -6.26 7.20
C HIS A 125 3.10 -6.90 6.46
N GLU A 126 1.87 -6.51 6.77
CA GLU A 126 0.68 -6.97 6.04
C GLU A 126 0.72 -6.54 4.57
N VAL A 127 1.19 -5.31 4.29
CA VAL A 127 1.29 -4.83 2.90
C VAL A 127 2.28 -5.68 2.10
N ILE A 128 3.42 -6.02 2.69
CA ILE A 128 4.43 -6.89 2.07
C ILE A 128 3.89 -8.32 1.89
N ARG A 129 3.16 -8.87 2.87
CA ARG A 129 2.51 -10.17 2.70
C ARG A 129 1.52 -10.17 1.54
N ASN A 130 0.71 -9.13 1.41
CA ASN A 130 -0.21 -8.98 0.28
C ASN A 130 0.54 -8.90 -1.07
N MET A 131 1.66 -8.19 -1.12
CA MET A 131 2.51 -8.16 -2.33
C MET A 131 3.04 -9.56 -2.69
N LEU A 132 3.55 -10.29 -1.71
CA LEU A 132 4.11 -11.64 -1.91
C LEU A 132 3.03 -12.67 -2.30
N ALA A 133 1.80 -12.48 -1.81
CA ALA A 133 0.66 -13.34 -2.12
C ALA A 133 0.04 -13.06 -3.50
N ASN A 134 0.47 -12.00 -4.20
CA ASN A 134 -0.08 -11.64 -5.50
C ASN A 134 0.34 -12.67 -6.58
N PRO A 135 -0.61 -13.44 -7.14
CA PRO A 135 -0.29 -14.47 -8.14
C PRO A 135 0.27 -13.90 -9.44
N ASP A 136 -0.01 -12.62 -9.75
CA ASP A 136 0.50 -11.96 -10.96
C ASP A 136 2.02 -11.81 -10.97
N TYR A 137 2.67 -12.00 -9.81
CA TYR A 137 4.12 -11.92 -9.64
C TYR A 137 4.83 -13.26 -9.63
N ALA A 138 4.11 -14.39 -9.61
CA ALA A 138 4.72 -15.70 -9.40
C ALA A 138 5.84 -16.03 -10.42
N THR A 139 5.72 -15.54 -11.65
CA THR A 139 6.74 -15.71 -12.72
C THR A 139 7.67 -14.50 -12.90
N GLU A 140 7.46 -13.44 -12.12
CA GLU A 140 8.13 -12.14 -12.26
C GLU A 140 8.89 -11.73 -11.00
N MET A 141 9.13 -12.68 -10.10
CA MET A 141 9.93 -12.51 -8.89
C MET A 141 11.13 -13.43 -8.88
N ASP A 142 12.23 -12.91 -8.36
CA ASP A 142 13.44 -13.68 -8.08
C ASP A 142 13.48 -14.05 -6.59
N TYR A 143 13.38 -15.34 -6.32
CA TYR A 143 13.37 -15.92 -4.96
C TYR A 143 14.77 -16.00 -4.34
N LEU A 144 15.81 -15.94 -5.18
CA LEU A 144 17.20 -16.08 -4.79
C LEU A 144 18.02 -14.97 -5.45
N PRO A 145 19.06 -14.45 -4.77
CA PRO A 145 20.05 -13.61 -5.43
C PRO A 145 20.71 -14.38 -6.57
N TYR A 146 21.05 -13.67 -7.65
CA TYR A 146 21.71 -14.26 -8.79
C TYR A 146 22.80 -13.34 -9.34
N ARG A 147 23.68 -13.90 -10.15
CA ARG A 147 24.76 -13.16 -10.82
C ARG A 147 24.69 -13.47 -12.30
N GLU A 148 24.38 -12.46 -13.09
CA GLU A 148 24.28 -12.59 -14.54
C GLU A 148 25.56 -12.09 -15.21
N TYR A 149 26.06 -12.83 -16.19
CA TYR A 149 27.26 -12.47 -16.94
C TYR A 149 26.97 -12.50 -18.44
N SER A 150 27.47 -11.49 -19.15
CA SER A 150 27.35 -11.40 -20.60
C SER A 150 28.03 -12.59 -21.28
N THR A 151 27.34 -13.25 -22.21
CA THR A 151 27.90 -14.38 -22.97
C THR A 151 29.05 -13.97 -23.90
N ASN A 152 29.12 -12.70 -24.29
CA ASN A 152 30.10 -12.21 -25.26
C ASN A 152 31.48 -11.95 -24.63
N ASN A 153 31.51 -11.43 -23.40
CA ASN A 153 32.73 -10.94 -22.76
C ASN A 153 32.84 -11.34 -21.27
N ASN A 154 31.90 -12.12 -20.75
CA ASN A 154 31.84 -12.58 -19.36
C ASN A 154 31.85 -11.43 -18.33
N GLU A 155 31.39 -10.25 -18.73
CA GLU A 155 31.25 -9.10 -17.83
C GLU A 155 29.98 -9.21 -17.00
N ARG A 156 30.06 -8.76 -15.75
CA ARG A 156 28.92 -8.76 -14.83
C ARG A 156 27.83 -7.78 -15.30
N GLN A 157 26.60 -8.24 -15.30
CA GLN A 157 25.41 -7.45 -15.58
C GLN A 157 24.55 -7.27 -14.32
N TRP A 158 23.97 -6.09 -14.20
CA TRP A 158 23.03 -5.75 -13.13
C TRP A 158 21.77 -5.21 -13.78
N GLN A 159 20.68 -5.93 -13.62
CA GLN A 159 19.38 -5.54 -14.11
C GLN A 159 18.41 -5.42 -12.94
N ASP A 160 17.98 -6.54 -12.36
CA ASP A 160 17.04 -6.55 -11.25
C ASP A 160 17.75 -6.40 -9.90
N PHE A 161 17.02 -6.03 -8.86
CA PHE A 161 17.63 -5.78 -7.54
C PHE A 161 18.34 -7.03 -6.99
N MET A 162 17.76 -8.22 -7.22
CA MET A 162 18.34 -9.50 -6.80
C MET A 162 19.60 -9.89 -7.58
N SER A 163 19.92 -9.19 -8.68
CA SER A 163 21.21 -9.33 -9.38
C SER A 163 22.36 -8.58 -8.67
N GLY A 164 22.06 -7.77 -7.66
CA GLY A 164 23.02 -6.94 -6.92
C GLY A 164 23.87 -7.74 -5.93
N ASP A 165 25.14 -7.38 -5.79
CA ASP A 165 26.03 -8.02 -4.81
C ASP A 165 25.59 -7.74 -3.36
N TRP A 166 24.89 -6.64 -3.11
CA TRP A 166 24.28 -6.38 -1.81
C TRP A 166 23.26 -7.46 -1.43
N ALA A 167 22.35 -7.81 -2.34
CA ALA A 167 21.34 -8.84 -2.08
C ALA A 167 21.98 -10.22 -1.85
N TRP A 168 23.03 -10.53 -2.61
CA TRP A 168 23.83 -11.74 -2.41
C TRP A 168 24.45 -11.79 -1.01
N ASN A 169 25.16 -10.74 -0.61
CA ASN A 169 25.81 -10.67 0.69
C ASN A 169 24.79 -10.73 1.85
N GLN A 170 23.61 -10.12 1.69
CA GLN A 170 22.55 -10.24 2.70
C GLN A 170 22.04 -11.68 2.84
N ALA A 171 21.85 -12.39 1.72
CA ALA A 171 21.45 -13.80 1.78
C ALA A 171 22.52 -14.68 2.43
N ASP A 172 23.81 -14.42 2.16
CA ASP A 172 24.92 -15.12 2.82
C ASP A 172 24.86 -14.91 4.34
N ILE A 173 24.73 -13.66 4.82
CA ILE A 173 24.63 -13.34 6.25
C ILE A 173 23.42 -14.03 6.89
N ILE A 174 22.25 -13.96 6.24
CA ILE A 174 21.03 -14.60 6.76
C ILE A 174 21.25 -16.11 6.88
N SER A 175 21.87 -16.74 5.89
CA SER A 175 22.09 -18.19 5.86
C SER A 175 23.03 -18.73 6.95
N GLU A 176 23.77 -17.86 7.65
CA GLU A 176 24.57 -18.24 8.82
C GLU A 176 23.69 -18.64 10.00
N ASP A 177 22.45 -18.15 10.07
CA ASP A 177 21.47 -18.51 11.09
C ASP A 177 20.72 -19.80 10.70
N PRO A 178 20.89 -20.91 11.44
CA PRO A 178 20.20 -22.17 11.17
C PRO A 178 18.68 -22.06 11.17
N ASP A 179 18.10 -21.13 11.93
CA ASP A 179 16.64 -20.95 12.02
C ASP A 179 16.05 -20.30 10.76
N THR A 180 16.90 -19.76 9.88
CA THR A 180 16.48 -19.14 8.62
C THR A 180 16.68 -20.05 7.41
N LEU A 181 17.14 -21.30 7.62
CA LEU A 181 17.40 -22.25 6.54
C LEU A 181 16.14 -22.46 5.68
N GLY A 182 16.25 -22.18 4.38
CA GLY A 182 15.13 -22.30 3.43
C GLY A 182 14.24 -21.04 3.33
N SER A 183 14.51 -20.02 4.13
CA SER A 183 13.82 -18.73 4.04
C SER A 183 14.18 -17.98 2.76
N MET A 184 13.21 -17.23 2.25
CA MET A 184 13.44 -16.28 1.16
C MET A 184 13.85 -14.92 1.73
N PHE A 185 14.96 -14.37 1.23
CA PHE A 185 15.31 -12.99 1.50
C PHE A 185 14.36 -12.04 0.74
N VAL A 186 13.66 -11.17 1.48
CA VAL A 186 12.73 -10.18 0.93
C VAL A 186 13.23 -8.76 1.22
N PRO A 187 14.03 -8.16 0.33
CA PRO A 187 14.44 -6.77 0.47
C PRO A 187 13.24 -5.83 0.39
N VAL A 188 13.10 -4.93 1.37
CA VAL A 188 12.08 -3.87 1.37
C VAL A 188 12.73 -2.57 0.97
N VAL A 189 12.23 -1.94 -0.08
CA VAL A 189 12.68 -0.62 -0.55
C VAL A 189 11.61 0.40 -0.21
N LEU A 190 12.02 1.43 0.54
CA LEU A 190 11.16 2.54 0.92
C LEU A 190 11.51 3.78 0.09
N GLY A 191 10.49 4.49 -0.37
CA GLY A 191 10.63 5.75 -1.08
C GLY A 191 9.68 6.79 -0.50
N SER A 192 10.09 8.05 -0.46
CA SER A 192 9.22 9.15 -0.07
C SER A 192 9.52 10.33 -0.98
N ASP A 193 8.47 10.94 -1.52
CA ASP A 193 8.60 12.16 -2.32
C ASP A 193 7.54 13.18 -1.89
N LYS A 194 7.87 14.46 -2.01
CA LYS A 194 6.95 15.53 -1.61
C LYS A 194 5.81 15.60 -2.61
N THR A 195 4.61 15.24 -2.19
CA THR A 195 3.42 15.42 -3.03
C THR A 195 2.49 16.46 -2.42
N THR A 196 2.07 17.45 -3.21
CA THR A 196 1.00 18.35 -2.82
C THR A 196 -0.34 17.66 -3.06
N VAL A 197 -1.07 17.35 -2.00
CA VAL A 197 -2.45 16.84 -2.13
C VAL A 197 -3.38 18.06 -2.19
N SER A 198 -4.02 18.29 -3.33
CA SER A 198 -5.14 19.24 -3.48
C SER A 198 -6.44 18.45 -3.26
N VAL A 199 -7.47 18.78 -2.46
CA VAL A 199 -8.22 20.04 -2.22
C VAL A 199 -9.12 19.86 -0.94
N ALA A 200 -9.63 20.96 -0.39
CA ALA A 200 -10.93 21.15 0.33
C ALA A 200 -10.94 21.37 1.87
N THR A 201 -9.96 20.91 2.64
CA THR A 201 -10.00 21.02 4.13
C THR A 201 -8.82 21.75 4.77
N GLY A 202 -8.09 22.54 3.97
CA GLY A 202 -6.99 23.38 4.45
C GLY A 202 -5.63 22.75 4.13
N ALA A 203 -4.93 23.36 3.17
CA ALA A 203 -3.58 23.07 2.67
C ALA A 203 -2.61 22.28 3.60
N ASN A 204 -2.82 20.97 3.73
CA ASN A 204 -1.89 20.05 4.36
C ASN A 204 -1.08 19.37 3.25
N ASP A 205 0.22 19.67 3.17
CA ASP A 205 1.13 18.87 2.35
C ASP A 205 1.49 17.62 3.18
N TYR A 206 1.57 16.46 2.53
CA TYR A 206 2.05 15.23 3.14
C TYR A 206 3.19 14.65 2.32
N TYR A 207 4.08 13.91 2.98
CA TYR A 207 5.02 13.03 2.31
C TYR A 207 4.44 11.62 2.30
N PRO A 208 3.91 11.12 1.17
CA PRO A 208 3.58 9.71 1.04
C PRO A 208 4.85 8.87 1.18
N LEU A 209 4.76 7.84 2.02
CA LEU A 209 5.76 6.80 2.15
C LEU A 209 5.32 5.62 1.29
N TYR A 210 6.14 5.27 0.32
CA TYR A 210 5.95 4.13 -0.57
C TYR A 210 6.83 2.96 -0.11
N ALA A 211 6.33 1.75 -0.26
CA ALA A 211 7.09 0.51 -0.10
C ALA A 211 6.96 -0.36 -1.34
N LEU A 212 8.02 -1.11 -1.63
CA LEU A 212 8.06 -2.16 -2.64
C LEU A 212 9.01 -3.27 -2.20
N ILE A 213 8.79 -4.48 -2.70
CA ILE A 213 9.72 -5.61 -2.51
C ILE A 213 10.73 -5.67 -3.65
N GLY A 214 12.01 -5.88 -3.31
CA GLY A 214 13.09 -5.93 -4.29
C GLY A 214 13.08 -7.20 -5.15
N ASN A 215 12.37 -8.25 -4.73
CA ASN A 215 12.26 -9.52 -5.46
C ASN A 215 11.56 -9.36 -6.82
N VAL A 216 10.70 -8.36 -6.98
CA VAL A 216 9.99 -8.11 -8.22
C VAL A 216 10.94 -7.53 -9.27
N ARG A 217 10.95 -8.17 -10.44
CA ARG A 217 11.74 -7.76 -11.61
C ARG A 217 11.37 -6.36 -12.10
N ASN A 218 12.33 -5.67 -12.71
CA ASN A 218 12.20 -4.27 -13.10
C ASN A 218 11.10 -4.01 -14.13
N ASN A 219 10.77 -4.98 -14.98
CA ASN A 219 9.67 -4.89 -15.92
C ASN A 219 8.31 -4.70 -15.22
N VAL A 220 8.08 -5.39 -14.11
CA VAL A 220 6.84 -5.31 -13.31
C VAL A 220 6.78 -4.01 -12.51
N ARG A 221 7.92 -3.50 -12.04
CA ARG A 221 7.99 -2.18 -11.37
C ARG A 221 7.44 -1.04 -12.22
N ARG A 222 7.48 -1.17 -13.56
CA ARG A 222 7.00 -0.14 -14.51
C ARG A 222 5.58 -0.37 -15.01
N ALA A 223 4.95 -1.49 -14.67
CA ALA A 223 3.72 -1.95 -15.33
C ALA A 223 2.40 -1.66 -14.58
N HIS A 224 2.41 -0.83 -13.52
CA HIS A 224 1.21 -0.55 -12.70
C HIS A 224 0.48 -1.83 -12.21
N ARG A 225 1.22 -2.82 -11.68
CA ARG A 225 0.65 -4.08 -11.16
C ARG A 225 0.64 -4.19 -9.63
N ASP A 226 0.55 -3.07 -8.90
CA ASP A 226 0.69 -2.99 -7.42
C ASP A 226 2.11 -3.26 -6.89
N ALA A 227 3.14 -3.04 -7.72
CA ALA A 227 4.53 -3.30 -7.32
C ALA A 227 5.05 -2.28 -6.31
N VAL A 228 4.34 -1.17 -6.14
CA VAL A 228 4.63 -0.09 -5.20
C VAL A 228 3.33 0.27 -4.48
N ALA A 229 3.36 0.31 -3.15
CA ALA A 229 2.21 0.64 -2.33
C ALA A 229 2.51 1.82 -1.40
N ILE A 230 1.54 2.73 -1.22
CA ILE A 230 1.66 3.82 -0.23
C ILE A 230 1.38 3.24 1.16
N ILE A 231 2.39 3.15 2.02
CA ILE A 231 2.26 2.62 3.38
C ILE A 231 2.07 3.71 4.43
N GLY A 232 2.20 4.99 4.08
CA GLY A 232 2.04 6.08 5.03
C GLY A 232 1.86 7.46 4.42
N PHE A 233 1.29 8.37 5.19
CA PHE A 233 1.29 9.82 4.94
C PHE A 233 1.96 10.51 6.12
N LEU A 234 3.19 10.96 5.91
CA LEU A 234 3.96 11.68 6.92
C LEU A 234 3.54 13.16 6.91
N ALA A 235 3.24 13.68 8.09
CA ALA A 235 2.83 15.07 8.24
C ALA A 235 3.96 16.04 7.89
N MET A 236 3.62 17.15 7.23
CA MET A 236 4.54 18.25 6.97
C MET A 236 4.24 19.44 7.89
N PRO A 237 5.10 19.73 8.88
CA PRO A 237 4.95 20.92 9.69
C PRO A 237 5.15 22.16 8.82
N LYS A 238 4.16 23.07 8.78
CA LYS A 238 4.29 24.34 8.06
C LYS A 238 5.07 25.31 8.94
N SER A 239 6.28 25.67 8.51
CA SER A 239 7.06 26.75 9.10
C SER A 239 7.03 28.00 8.22
N LYS A 240 6.69 29.17 8.80
CA LYS A 240 6.84 30.46 8.12
C LYS A 240 8.30 30.91 8.16
N TRP A 241 9.17 30.29 7.36
CA TRP A 241 10.49 30.86 7.11
C TRP A 241 10.41 31.69 5.83
N HIS A 242 10.46 33.01 5.97
CA HIS A 242 10.83 33.89 4.87
C HIS A 242 12.31 33.66 4.58
N THR A 243 12.65 32.96 3.51
CA THR A 243 14.00 33.05 2.96
C THR A 243 14.10 34.43 2.31
N PRO A 244 14.98 35.34 2.78
CA PRO A 244 15.27 36.54 1.99
C PRO A 244 15.80 36.04 0.64
N ALA A 245 15.23 36.54 -0.46
CA ALA A 245 15.78 36.30 -1.77
C ALA A 245 17.28 36.64 -1.72
N ALA A 246 18.14 35.68 -2.08
CA ALA A 246 19.55 35.95 -2.21
C ALA A 246 19.72 37.08 -3.23
N THR A 247 20.02 38.28 -2.75
CA THR A 247 20.41 39.39 -3.60
C THR A 247 21.73 39.00 -4.23
N ALA A 248 21.67 38.52 -5.47
CA ALA A 248 22.86 38.37 -6.30
C ALA A 248 23.42 39.77 -6.54
N SER A 249 24.48 40.14 -5.81
CA SER A 249 25.33 41.26 -6.16
C SER A 249 26.10 40.89 -7.43
N ARG A 250 25.92 41.71 -8.48
CA ARG A 250 26.81 41.74 -9.64
C ARG A 250 28.21 42.19 -9.25
#